data_AF-A0A7X8EF93-F1
#
_entry.id   AF-A0A7X8EF93-F1
#
_cell.length_a   1.000
_cell.length_b   1.000
_cell.length_c   1.000
_cell.angle_alpha   90.00
_cell.angle_beta   90.00
_cell.angle_gamma   90.00
#
_symmetry.space_group_name_H-M   'P 1'
#
loop_
_entity.id
_entity.type
_entity.pdbx_description
1 polymer ?
#
loop_
_entity_poly.entity_id
_entity_poly.type
_entity_poly.pdbx_seq_one_letter_code
_entity_poly.pdbx_strand_id
1 'polypeptide(L)'
;MKTTLFIIAATFLSISVYAEDNKTDKNVKTDATEFVDNVKSVNFSGIITDKKSHESLAGAAIFIDGTKYYSDLEGNFNISNIKPGKHTVKVELISYQPIEIEIEVQANQKISIDLVQS
;
A
#
# COMPACT_ATOMS: atom_id res chain seq x y z
N MET A 1 36.53 22.00 12.44
CA MET A 1 36.98 21.14 13.56
C MET A 1 35.73 20.68 14.31
N LYS A 2 35.56 19.34 14.47
CA LYS A 2 35.03 18.60 15.65
C LYS A 2 33.67 19.07 16.23
N THR A 3 32.63 18.26 16.46
CA THR A 3 32.54 16.84 16.86
C THR A 3 31.15 16.27 16.56
N THR A 4 31.12 15.01 16.16
CA THR A 4 29.98 14.09 16.12
C THR A 4 29.39 13.81 17.51
N LEU A 5 28.08 13.58 17.60
CA LEU A 5 27.43 12.91 18.72
C LEU A 5 26.66 11.69 18.20
N PHE A 6 27.01 10.53 18.74
CA PHE A 6 26.41 9.23 18.48
C PHE A 6 25.12 9.07 19.28
N ILE A 7 24.06 8.53 18.65
CA ILE A 7 23.04 7.76 19.37
C ILE A 7 22.83 6.46 18.61
N ILE A 8 23.26 5.37 19.27
CA ILE A 8 23.10 3.99 18.86
C ILE A 8 21.66 3.59 19.20
N ALA A 9 20.83 3.37 18.19
CA ALA A 9 19.55 2.68 18.34
C ALA A 9 19.72 1.27 17.78
N ALA A 10 19.93 0.31 18.69
CA ALA A 10 19.95 -1.10 18.37
C ALA A 10 18.54 -1.53 17.91
N THR A 11 18.42 -2.02 16.68
CA THR A 11 17.25 -2.81 16.27
C THR A 11 17.72 -4.10 15.61
N PHE A 12 17.08 -5.17 16.07
CA PHE A 12 17.43 -6.57 15.90
C PHE A 12 17.53 -6.99 14.43
N LEU A 13 18.68 -7.52 14.03
CA LEU A 13 18.78 -8.42 12.89
C LEU A 13 18.04 -9.71 13.26
N SER A 14 16.87 -9.93 12.65
CA SER A 14 16.20 -11.23 12.70
C SER A 14 16.74 -12.06 11.55
N ILE A 15 17.66 -12.98 11.83
CA ILE A 15 18.11 -13.98 10.87
C ILE A 15 17.10 -15.13 10.92
N SER A 16 16.28 -15.29 9.88
CA SER A 16 15.49 -16.52 9.71
C SER A 16 16.42 -17.62 9.20
N VAL A 17 16.75 -18.56 10.08
CA VAL A 17 17.35 -19.85 9.73
C VAL A 17 16.30 -20.67 8.99
N TYR A 18 16.60 -21.07 7.75
CA TYR A 18 15.91 -22.14 7.06
C TYR A 18 16.93 -23.22 6.72
N ALA A 19 16.75 -24.38 7.32
CA ALA A 19 17.38 -25.62 6.91
C ALA A 19 16.27 -26.66 6.82
N GLU A 20 15.92 -27.06 5.59
CA GLU A 20 15.18 -28.30 5.34
C GLU A 20 15.75 -28.87 4.03
N ASP A 21 16.52 -29.95 4.17
CA ASP A 21 17.09 -30.76 3.10
C ASP A 21 16.01 -31.68 2.57
N ASN A 22 15.64 -31.57 1.29
CA ASN A 22 14.94 -32.62 0.55
C ASN A 22 15.29 -32.53 -0.94
N LYS A 23 16.10 -33.49 -1.41
CA LYS A 23 16.43 -33.71 -2.82
C LYS A 23 15.30 -34.42 -3.58
N THR A 24 15.31 -34.19 -4.90
CA THR A 24 14.75 -35.00 -6.03
C THR A 24 13.21 -35.03 -6.15
N ASP A 25 12.56 -34.86 -7.32
CA ASP A 25 13.01 -35.03 -8.73
C ASP A 25 12.06 -34.32 -9.73
N LYS A 26 12.49 -34.26 -11.00
CA LYS A 26 11.92 -33.54 -12.16
C LYS A 26 10.62 -34.14 -12.75
N ASN A 27 9.66 -33.32 -13.23
CA ASN A 27 9.02 -33.46 -14.56
C ASN A 27 8.18 -32.22 -14.96
N VAL A 28 7.99 -31.99 -16.27
CA VAL A 28 7.50 -30.76 -16.91
C VAL A 28 6.14 -30.99 -17.60
N LYS A 29 5.24 -30.00 -17.44
CA LYS A 29 4.05 -29.62 -18.28
C LYS A 29 2.87 -30.59 -18.40
N THR A 30 1.65 -30.09 -18.16
CA THR A 30 0.71 -29.60 -19.21
C THR A 30 -0.66 -29.23 -18.63
N ASP A 31 -1.06 -28.00 -18.94
CA ASP A 31 -2.38 -27.36 -19.06
C ASP A 31 -3.55 -27.57 -18.08
N ALA A 32 -4.09 -26.40 -17.74
CA ALA A 32 -5.45 -26.09 -17.34
C ALA A 32 -5.95 -26.67 -16.02
N THR A 33 -5.47 -26.13 -14.89
CA THR A 33 -6.29 -25.75 -13.70
C THR A 33 -5.40 -25.00 -12.68
N GLU A 34 -5.14 -23.71 -12.85
CA GLU A 34 -4.45 -22.86 -11.85
C GLU A 34 -5.02 -21.43 -12.01
N PHE A 35 -5.49 -20.67 -11.01
CA PHE A 35 -5.10 -20.56 -9.61
C PHE A 35 -6.34 -20.22 -8.77
N VAL A 36 -6.76 -21.10 -7.86
CA VAL A 36 -7.46 -20.64 -6.66
C VAL A 36 -6.37 -20.33 -5.65
N ASP A 37 -5.66 -19.22 -5.88
CA ASP A 37 -4.74 -18.72 -4.88
C ASP A 37 -5.56 -18.39 -3.64
N ASN A 38 -5.12 -18.91 -2.50
CA ASN A 38 -5.54 -18.49 -1.18
C ASN A 38 -5.05 -17.05 -0.95
N VAL A 39 -5.52 -16.11 -1.76
CA VAL A 39 -5.10 -14.71 -1.69
C VAL A 39 -5.82 -14.12 -0.49
N LYS A 40 -5.17 -14.23 0.66
CA LYS A 40 -5.60 -13.55 1.87
C LYS A 40 -5.71 -12.06 1.55
N SER A 41 -6.92 -11.54 1.60
CA SER A 41 -7.16 -10.13 1.38
C SER A 41 -6.51 -9.30 2.48
N VAL A 42 -6.04 -8.11 2.13
CA VAL A 42 -5.33 -7.19 3.01
C VAL A 42 -6.11 -5.91 3.23
N ASN A 43 -5.65 -5.15 4.22
CA ASN A 43 -6.12 -3.82 4.50
C ASN A 43 -5.25 -2.80 3.74
N PHE A 44 -5.90 -1.88 3.03
CA PHE A 44 -5.27 -0.77 2.36
C PHE A 44 -5.70 0.53 3.05
N SER A 45 -4.74 1.24 3.63
CA SER A 45 -5.02 2.43 4.44
C SER A 45 -4.14 3.60 4.03
N GLY A 46 -4.54 4.80 4.39
CA GLY A 46 -3.75 5.98 4.09
C GLY A 46 -4.38 7.28 4.56
N ILE A 47 -3.79 8.37 4.12
CA ILE A 47 -4.23 9.73 4.37
C ILE A 47 -4.17 10.55 3.07
N ILE A 48 -5.14 11.44 2.89
CA ILE A 48 -5.20 12.38 1.78
C ILE A 48 -4.91 13.79 2.32
N THR A 49 -3.96 14.49 1.73
CA THR A 49 -3.47 15.80 2.19
C THR A 49 -3.38 16.81 1.06
N ASP A 50 -3.48 18.10 1.39
CA ASP A 50 -3.12 19.17 0.48
C ASP A 50 -1.60 19.24 0.34
N LYS A 51 -1.10 19.26 -0.89
CA LYS A 51 0.35 19.26 -1.16
C LYS A 51 1.09 20.46 -0.58
N LYS A 52 0.43 21.63 -0.48
CA LYS A 52 1.05 22.91 -0.09
C LYS A 52 0.84 23.22 1.38
N SER A 53 -0.38 23.07 1.89
CA SER A 53 -0.70 23.37 3.29
C SER A 53 -0.44 22.19 4.22
N HIS A 54 -0.33 20.97 3.67
CA HIS A 54 -0.30 19.71 4.43
C HIS A 54 -1.54 19.47 5.28
N GLU A 55 -2.64 20.17 5.00
CA GLU A 55 -3.92 19.95 5.67
C GLU A 55 -4.55 18.63 5.22
N SER A 56 -5.15 17.91 6.17
CA SER A 56 -5.94 16.72 5.89
C SER A 56 -7.18 17.05 5.06
N LEU A 57 -7.44 16.24 4.04
CA LEU A 57 -8.55 16.46 3.12
C LEU A 57 -9.67 15.45 3.37
N ALA A 58 -10.72 15.93 4.05
CA ALA A 58 -11.92 15.16 4.32
C ALA A 58 -12.82 15.03 3.08
N GLY A 59 -13.48 13.88 2.93
CA GLY A 59 -14.45 13.66 1.86
C GLY A 59 -13.85 13.50 0.46
N ALA A 60 -12.54 13.27 0.34
CA ALA A 60 -11.91 12.93 -0.94
C ALA A 60 -12.43 11.57 -1.43
N ALA A 61 -12.90 11.52 -2.67
CA ALA A 61 -13.38 10.29 -3.29
C ALA A 61 -12.19 9.46 -3.76
N ILE A 62 -12.12 8.20 -3.31
CA ILE A 62 -11.04 7.27 -3.62
C ILE A 62 -11.64 6.12 -4.42
N PHE A 63 -11.16 5.91 -5.63
CA PHE A 63 -11.57 4.81 -6.49
C PHE A 63 -10.43 3.79 -6.56
N ILE A 64 -10.72 2.54 -6.23
CA ILE A 64 -9.82 1.40 -6.42
C ILE A 64 -10.58 0.29 -7.13
N ASP A 65 -10.07 -0.17 -8.27
CA ASP A 65 -10.72 -1.16 -9.16
C ASP A 65 -12.20 -0.85 -9.47
N GLY A 66 -12.54 0.43 -9.61
CA GLY A 66 -13.90 0.90 -9.88
C GLY A 66 -14.83 0.99 -8.66
N THR A 67 -14.38 0.55 -7.47
CA THR A 67 -15.13 0.73 -6.22
C THR A 67 -14.77 2.06 -5.56
N LYS A 68 -15.78 2.80 -5.09
CA LYS A 68 -15.64 4.15 -4.51
C LYS A 68 -15.69 4.12 -2.98
N TYR A 69 -14.75 4.84 -2.37
CA TYR A 69 -14.63 5.10 -0.94
C TYR A 69 -14.42 6.59 -0.68
N TYR A 70 -14.41 6.99 0.59
CA TYR A 70 -14.17 8.37 1.00
C TYR A 70 -13.18 8.46 2.16
N SER A 71 -12.38 9.52 2.20
CA SER A 71 -11.62 9.89 3.40
C SER A 71 -12.54 10.43 4.50
N ASP A 72 -12.16 10.19 5.76
CA ASP A 72 -12.85 10.68 6.95
C ASP A 72 -12.52 12.15 7.27
N LEU A 73 -13.00 12.65 8.42
CA LEU A 73 -12.81 14.03 8.85
C LEU A 73 -11.34 14.42 9.07
N GLU A 74 -10.46 13.44 9.28
CA GLU A 74 -9.02 13.62 9.47
C GLU A 74 -8.25 13.30 8.19
N GLY A 75 -8.95 13.13 7.06
CA GLY A 75 -8.38 12.79 5.76
C GLY A 75 -7.91 11.33 5.65
N ASN A 76 -8.15 10.49 6.67
CA ASN A 76 -7.73 9.10 6.65
C ASN A 76 -8.72 8.24 5.87
N PHE A 77 -8.23 7.14 5.31
CA PHE A 77 -9.09 6.09 4.75
C PHE A 77 -8.59 4.71 5.17
N ASN A 78 -9.52 3.76 5.23
CA ASN A 78 -9.26 2.37 5.55
C ASN A 78 -10.18 1.49 4.71
N ILE A 79 -9.60 0.74 3.78
CA ILE A 79 -10.30 -0.11 2.83
C ILE A 79 -9.89 -1.56 3.09
N SER A 80 -10.84 -2.36 3.54
CA SER A 80 -10.65 -3.80 3.78
C SER A 80 -10.90 -4.63 2.53
N ASN A 81 -10.43 -5.87 2.55
CA ASN A 81 -10.72 -6.90 1.56
C ASN A 81 -10.13 -6.61 0.16
N ILE A 82 -8.99 -5.90 0.11
CA ILE A 82 -8.25 -5.67 -1.13
C ILE A 82 -7.33 -6.87 -1.39
N LYS A 83 -7.28 -7.33 -2.64
CA LYS A 83 -6.31 -8.37 -3.02
C LYS A 83 -4.91 -7.73 -3.00
N PRO A 84 -3.88 -8.38 -2.45
CA PRO A 84 -2.51 -7.94 -2.69
C PRO A 84 -2.19 -7.92 -4.19
N GLY A 85 -1.39 -6.96 -4.62
CA GLY A 85 -1.02 -6.81 -6.02
C GLY A 85 -1.09 -5.37 -6.52
N LYS A 86 -0.96 -5.21 -7.83
CA LYS A 86 -1.06 -3.93 -8.52
C LYS A 86 -2.51 -3.47 -8.60
N HIS A 87 -2.74 -2.22 -8.19
CA HIS A 87 -4.02 -1.55 -8.28
C HIS A 87 -3.86 -0.14 -8.81
N THR A 88 -4.85 0.30 -9.57
CA THR A 88 -4.99 1.70 -9.96
C THR A 88 -5.88 2.41 -8.95
N VAL A 89 -5.35 3.46 -8.33
CA VAL A 89 -6.08 4.32 -7.40
C VAL A 89 -6.25 5.69 -8.04
N LYS A 90 -7.51 6.12 -8.16
CA LYS A 90 -7.87 7.48 -8.56
C LYS A 90 -8.43 8.24 -7.37
N VAL A 91 -7.98 9.47 -7.16
CA VAL A 91 -8.47 10.33 -6.08
C VAL A 91 -9.01 11.64 -6.66
N GLU A 92 -10.22 12.00 -6.24
CA GLU A 92 -10.93 13.20 -6.68
C GLU A 92 -11.48 13.98 -5.48
N LEU A 93 -11.34 15.31 -5.52
CA LEU A 93 -11.95 16.21 -4.55
C LEU A 93 -12.28 17.54 -5.24
N ILE A 94 -13.40 18.17 -4.85
CA ILE A 94 -13.82 19.46 -5.41
C ILE A 94 -12.71 20.50 -5.20
N SER A 95 -12.42 21.28 -6.24
CA SER A 95 -11.34 22.29 -6.26
C SER A 95 -9.91 21.73 -6.19
N TYR A 96 -9.74 20.41 -6.36
CA TYR A 96 -8.44 19.77 -6.48
C TYR A 96 -8.28 19.10 -7.84
N GLN A 97 -7.03 19.05 -8.31
CA GLN A 97 -6.68 18.29 -9.51
C GLN A 97 -6.82 16.79 -9.22
N PRO A 98 -7.59 16.04 -10.03
CA PRO A 98 -7.70 14.60 -9.86
C PRO A 98 -6.35 13.95 -10.17
N ILE A 99 -6.01 12.90 -9.43
CA ILE A 99 -4.81 12.12 -9.68
C ILE A 99 -5.17 10.64 -9.89
N GLU A 100 -4.34 9.95 -10.65
CA GLU A 100 -4.41 8.51 -10.85
C GLU A 100 -3.01 7.93 -10.69
N ILE A 101 -2.88 6.93 -9.81
CA ILE A 101 -1.61 6.30 -9.46
C ILE A 101 -1.74 4.79 -9.47
N GLU A 102 -0.72 4.10 -10.00
CA GLU A 102 -0.57 2.65 -9.80
C GLU A 102 0.18 2.42 -8.49
N ILE A 103 -0.36 1.55 -7.64
CA ILE A 103 0.25 1.15 -6.37
C ILE A 103 0.35 -0.37 -6.28
N GLU A 104 1.35 -0.87 -5.58
CA GLU A 104 1.47 -2.27 -5.18
C GLU A 104 0.93 -2.41 -3.75
N VAL A 105 -0.30 -2.93 -3.62
CA VAL A 105 -0.95 -3.12 -2.32
C VAL A 105 -0.36 -4.35 -1.63
N GLN A 106 0.16 -4.14 -0.42
CA GLN A 106 0.73 -5.17 0.43
C GLN A 106 0.06 -5.17 1.81
N ALA A 107 0.28 -6.25 2.59
CA ALA A 107 -0.31 -6.36 3.92
C ALA A 107 0.13 -5.21 4.84
N ASN A 108 -0.84 -4.56 5.49
CA ASN A 108 -0.65 -3.47 6.45
C ASN A 108 0.10 -2.24 5.89
N GLN A 109 0.00 -2.00 4.58
CA GLN A 109 0.58 -0.82 3.96
C GLN A 109 -0.27 0.42 4.28
N LYS A 110 0.41 1.50 4.71
CA LYS A 110 -0.17 2.84 4.84
C LYS A 110 0.49 3.78 3.83
N ILE A 111 -0.32 4.49 3.04
CA ILE A 111 0.18 5.45 2.04
C ILE A 111 -0.27 6.88 2.36
N SER A 112 0.44 7.87 1.81
CA SER A 112 0.03 9.27 1.80
C SER A 112 -0.19 9.70 0.37
N ILE A 113 -1.30 10.39 0.11
CA ILE A 113 -1.62 10.93 -1.21
C ILE A 113 -1.80 12.43 -1.09
N ASP A 114 -0.96 13.19 -1.81
CA ASP A 114 -1.05 14.64 -1.87
C ASP A 114 -1.85 15.08 -3.09
N LEU A 115 -2.89 15.89 -2.87
CA LEU A 115 -3.64 16.55 -3.93
C LEU A 115 -3.14 17.99 -4.13
N VAL A 116 -3.18 18.44 -5.38
CA VAL A 116 -2.84 19.82 -5.76
C VAL A 116 -4.14 20.59 -5.95
N GLN A 117 -4.32 21.67 -5.20
CA GLN A 117 -5.46 22.57 -5.38
C GLN A 117 -5.43 23.21 -6.79
N SER A 118 -6.59 23.28 -7.44
CA SER A 118 -6.76 23.81 -8.81
C SER A 118 -6.65 25.32 -8.89
#